data_AF-A0A2I0JC48-F1
#
_entry.id   AF-A0A2I0JC48-F1
#
_cell.length_a   1.000
_cell.length_b   1.000
_cell.length_c   1.000
_cell.angle_alpha   90.00
_cell.angle_beta   90.00
_cell.angle_gamma   90.00
#
_symmetry.space_group_name_H-M   'P 1'
#
loop_
_entity.id
_entity.type
_entity.pdbx_description
1 polymer ?
#
loop_
_entity_poly.entity_id
_entity_poly.type
_entity_poly.pdbx_seq_one_letter_code
_entity_poly.pdbx_strand_id
1 'polypeptide(L)' 'MDIRYWEADCFKFDAQNKVYCRSTYNLNVKEFFVEYDYLIVAMGARSNTFNIPGVEENCKFLKAKRRALATDEWLQ' A
#
# COMPACT_ATOMS: atom_id res chain seq x y z
N MET A 1 -8.16 25.76 5.83
CA MET A 1 -7.69 24.41 6.19
C MET A 1 -6.56 24.07 5.24
N ASP A 2 -5.36 23.81 5.76
CA ASP A 2 -4.22 23.37 4.95
C ASP A 2 -4.21 21.84 4.96
N ILE A 3 -4.37 21.22 3.79
CA ILE A 3 -4.43 19.77 3.61
C ILE A 3 -3.42 19.40 2.55
N ARG A 4 -2.45 18.56 2.92
CA ARG A 4 -1.44 18.03 2.00
C ARG A 4 -1.73 16.57 1.71
N TYR A 5 -1.70 16.21 0.43
CA TYR A 5 -1.91 14.85 -0.06
C TYR A 5 -0.62 14.36 -0.72
N TRP A 6 -0.19 13.14 -0.37
CA TRP A 6 0.96 12.47 -0.95
C TRP A 6 0.53 11.11 -1.51
N GLU A 7 0.74 10.91 -2.82
CA GLU A 7 0.62 9.59 -3.44
C GLU A 7 1.95 8.84 -3.26
N ALA A 8 2.02 8.03 -2.20
CA ALA A 8 3.22 7.30 -1.82
C ALA A 8 2.88 6.06 -1.00
N ASP A 9 3.74 5.04 -1.07
CA ASP A 9 3.66 3.87 -0.21
C ASP A 9 4.43 4.12 1.08
N CYS A 10 3.74 4.02 2.21
CA CYS A 10 4.38 3.97 3.53
C CYS A 10 5.01 2.59 3.75
N PHE A 11 6.32 2.54 3.94
CA PHE A 11 7.06 1.28 4.13
C PHE A 11 7.62 1.10 5.54
N LYS A 12 7.73 2.19 6.31
CA LYS A 12 8.18 2.17 7.69
C LYS A 12 7.58 3.34 8.44
N PHE A 13 7.30 3.16 9.71
CA PHE A 13 7.05 4.26 10.64
C PHE A 13 7.81 3.95 11.93
N ASP A 14 8.21 4.99 12.65
CA ASP A 14 8.67 4.86 14.02
C ASP A 14 7.58 5.27 14.99
N ALA A 15 7.69 4.87 16.24
CA ALA A 15 6.71 5.26 17.27
C ALA A 15 6.99 6.66 17.84
N GLN A 16 8.11 7.30 17.45
CA GLN A 16 8.48 8.60 17.98
C GLN A 16 7.68 9.70 17.30
N ASN A 17 7.84 9.87 15.98
CA ASN A 17 7.19 10.93 15.23
C ASN A 17 7.37 10.88 13.70
N LYS A 18 7.88 9.80 13.08
CA LYS A 18 8.13 9.79 11.61
C LYS A 18 7.49 8.63 10.89
N VAL A 19 6.92 8.96 9.73
CA VAL A 19 6.51 7.98 8.70
C VAL A 19 7.42 8.12 7.49
N TYR A 20 7.94 6.99 7.02
CA TYR A 20 8.80 6.89 5.84
C TYR A 20 7.99 6.39 4.64
N CYS A 21 8.03 7.20 3.59
CA CYS A 21 7.22 7.02 2.39
C CYS A 21 8.11 6.98 1.15
N ARG A 22 7.67 6.21 0.14
CA ARG A 22 8.29 6.13 -1.18
C ARG A 22 7.28 6.51 -2.25
N SER A 23 7.66 7.43 -3.15
CA SER A 23 6.77 7.84 -4.24
C SER A 23 6.46 6.67 -5.17
N THR A 24 5.19 6.51 -5.52
CA THR A 24 4.71 5.48 -6.46
C THR A 24 4.83 5.91 -7.93
N TYR A 25 4.95 7.22 -8.19
CA TYR A 25 4.93 7.80 -9.54
C TYR A 25 6.31 8.27 -10.03
N ASN A 26 7.19 8.74 -9.14
CA ASN A 26 8.44 9.40 -9.51
C ASN A 26 9.66 8.63 -8.99
N LEU A 27 10.28 7.82 -9.84
CA LEU A 27 11.46 7.00 -9.52
C LEU A 27 12.68 7.82 -9.07
N ASN A 28 12.71 9.10 -9.41
CA ASN A 28 13.81 10.01 -9.07
C ASN A 28 13.71 10.60 -7.64
N VAL A 29 12.54 10.56 -7.01
CA VAL A 29 12.35 10.91 -5.59
C VAL A 29 12.12 9.61 -4.83
N LYS A 30 13.22 8.96 -4.44
CA LYS A 30 13.19 7.60 -3.94
C LYS A 30 12.44 7.48 -2.61
N GLU A 31 12.74 8.33 -1.63
CA GLU A 31 12.23 8.18 -0.26
C GLU A 31 12.16 9.55 0.43
N PHE A 32 11.14 9.74 1.26
CA PHE A 32 10.98 10.92 2.11
C PHE A 32 10.33 10.51 3.42
N PHE A 33 10.38 11.41 4.41
CA PHE A 33 9.69 11.21 5.68
C PHE A 33 8.75 12.37 5.99
N VAL A 34 7.72 12.07 6.77
CA VAL A 34 6.76 13.05 7.28
C VAL A 34 6.77 12.95 8.80
N GLU A 35 6.99 14.09 9.45
CA GLU A 35 6.87 14.22 10.89
C GLU A 35 5.41 14.40 11.31
N TYR A 36 5.01 13.78 12.42
CA TYR A 36 3.65 13.85 12.96
C TYR A 36 3.65 14.01 14.48
N ASP A 37 2.62 14.67 15.00
CA ASP A 37 2.31 14.66 16.45
C ASP A 37 1.34 13.52 16.80
N TYR A 38 0.40 13.25 15.89
CA TYR A 38 -0.56 12.15 15.99
C TYR A 38 -0.60 11.36 14.68
N LEU A 39 -0.47 10.03 14.78
CA LEU A 39 -0.54 9.12 13.64
C LEU A 39 -1.87 8.35 13.66
N ILE A 40 -2.62 8.44 12.56
CA ILE A 40 -3.83 7.64 12.33
C ILE A 40 -3.51 6.61 11.24
N VAL A 41 -3.60 5.31 11.58
CA VAL A 41 -3.33 4.21 10.66
C VAL A 41 -4.64 3.63 10.14
N ALA A 42 -4.95 3.88 8.85
CA ALA A 42 -6.18 3.41 8.19
C ALA A 42 -5.89 2.64 6.89
N MET A 43 -4.77 1.90 6.84
CA MET A 43 -4.32 1.16 5.63
C MET A 43 -5.10 -0.14 5.35
N GLY A 44 -5.98 -0.56 6.27
CA GLY A 44 -6.65 -1.85 6.21
C GLY A 44 -5.70 -3.03 6.47
N ALA A 45 -6.06 -4.21 5.96
CA ALA A 45 -5.30 -5.45 6.12
C ALA A 45 -4.88 -6.03 4.75
N ARG A 46 -3.96 -6.99 4.69
CA ARG A 46 -3.69 -7.82 3.49
C ARG A 46 -4.53 -9.11 3.53
N SER A 47 -4.70 -9.77 2.38
CA SER A 47 -5.41 -11.06 2.37
C SER A 47 -4.56 -12.09 3.07
N ASN A 48 -5.17 -12.85 3.98
CA ASN A 48 -4.48 -13.90 4.71
C ASN A 48 -4.50 -15.20 3.91
N THR A 49 -3.33 -15.75 3.65
CA THR A 49 -3.16 -17.03 2.91
C THR A 49 -3.11 -18.23 3.85
N PHE A 50 -3.11 -17.99 5.18
CA PHE A 50 -3.01 -19.00 6.23
C PHE A 50 -1.85 -19.97 6.02
N ASN A 51 -0.81 -19.53 5.29
CA ASN A 51 0.35 -20.32 4.92
C ASN A 51 0.00 -21.61 4.15
N ILE A 52 -1.14 -21.62 3.45
CA ILE A 52 -1.55 -22.74 2.61
C ILE A 52 -0.76 -22.63 1.29
N PRO A 53 0.11 -23.62 0.97
CA PRO A 53 0.93 -23.57 -0.23
C PRO A 53 0.05 -23.56 -1.49
N GLY A 54 0.40 -22.74 -2.46
CA GLY A 54 -0.34 -22.61 -3.72
C GLY A 54 -1.44 -21.54 -3.70
N VAL A 55 -1.81 -20.97 -2.55
CA VAL A 55 -2.88 -19.96 -2.48
C VAL A 55 -2.41 -18.60 -3.00
N GLU A 56 -1.16 -18.20 -2.73
CA GLU A 56 -0.64 -16.92 -3.23
C GLU A 56 -0.44 -16.93 -4.75
N GLU A 57 -0.07 -18.10 -5.29
CA GLU A 57 0.23 -18.30 -6.70
C GLU A 57 -1.02 -18.55 -7.54
N ASN A 58 -1.98 -19.35 -7.03
CA ASN A 58 -3.12 -19.81 -7.82
C ASN A 58 -4.43 -19.07 -7.52
N CYS A 59 -4.56 -18.38 -6.38
CA CYS A 59 -5.79 -17.68 -6.03
C CYS A 59 -5.72 -16.17 -6.35
N LYS A 60 -6.72 -15.68 -7.07
CA LYS A 60 -6.90 -14.25 -7.33
C LYS A 60 -7.67 -13.60 -6.17
N PHE A 61 -6.98 -12.84 -5.31
CA PHE A 61 -7.63 -12.06 -4.26
C PHE A 61 -8.34 -10.83 -4.82
N LEU A 62 -9.64 -10.73 -4.57
CA LEU A 62 -10.45 -9.57 -4.95
C LEU A 62 -10.33 -8.47 -3.88
N LYS A 63 -9.28 -7.63 -3.98
CA LYS A 63 -8.98 -6.64 -2.93
C LYS A 63 -8.86 -5.18 -3.38
N ALA A 64 -8.49 -4.89 -4.63
CA ALA A 64 -8.35 -3.52 -5.12
C ALA A 64 -8.65 -3.41 -6.62
N LYS A 65 -9.09 -2.22 -7.07
CA LYS A 65 -9.44 -1.93 -8.48
C LYS A 65 -8.34 -2.28 -9.48
N ARG A 66 -7.07 -2.07 -9.10
CA ARG A 66 -5.91 -2.42 -9.94
C ARG A 66 -5.84 -3.91 -10.28
N ARG A 67 -6.41 -4.78 -9.43
CA ARG A 67 -6.47 -6.23 -9.64
C ARG A 67 -7.76 -6.69 -10.32
N ALA A 68 -8.85 -5.93 -10.21
CA ALA A 68 -10.09 -6.20 -10.93
C ALA A 68 -9.93 -6.02 -12.45
N LEU A 69 -9.19 -4.98 -12.88
CA LEU A 69 -8.87 -4.78 -14.30
C LEU A 69 -8.05 -5.95 -14.87
N ALA A 70 -7.15 -6.52 -14.08
CA ALA A 70 -6.36 -7.70 -14.46
C ALA A 70 -7.15 -9.03 -14.34
N THR A 71 -8.32 -9.06 -13.70
CA THR A 71 -9.19 -10.26 -13.76
C THR A 71 -10.05 -10.27 -15.02
N ASP A 72 -10.46 -9.10 -15.50
CA ASP A 72 -11.29 -8.98 -16.71
C ASP A 72 -10.52 -9.39 -17.98
N GLU A 73 -9.21 -9.13 -18.06
CA GLU A 73 -8.35 -9.58 -19.18
C GLU A 73 -8.17 -11.11 -19.29
N TRP A 74 -8.35 -11.85 -18.19
CA TRP A 74 -8.22 -13.31 -18.17
C TRP A 74 -9.55 -14.05 -18.37
N LEU A 75 -10.67 -13.32 -18.41
CA LEU A 75 -12.02 -13.87 -18.61
C LEU A 75 -12.50 -13.71 -20.06
N GLN A 76 -11.65 -13.23 -20.97
CA GLN A 76 -11.82 -13.28 -22.43
C GLN A 76 -11.03 -14.45 -23.01
#